data_AF-A0ABD5WR39-F1
#
_entry.id   AF-A0ABD5WR39-F1
#
_cell.length_a   1.000
_cell.length_b   1.000
_cell.length_c   1.000
_cell.angle_alpha   90.00
_cell.angle_beta   90.00
_cell.angle_gamma   90.00
#
_symmetry.space_group_name_H-M   'P 1'
#
loop_
_entity.id
_entity.type
_entity.pdbx_description
1 polymer ?
#
loop_
_entity_poly.entity_id
_entity_poly.type
_entity_poly.pdbx_seq_one_letter_code
_entity_poly.pdbx_strand_id
1 'polypeptide(L)'
;MKGHNEEPSGGDRDSPSTPDFGDDFFEQMVAEADDAILTADADGTIVYANAAVEELLGYAPSEVRGRQFGEFVPDRLRDRYDGWFDRYADGDAGTPSTTGATR
;
A
#
# COMPACT_ATOMS: atom_id res chain seq x y z
N MET A 1 -17.48 59.52 5.22
CA MET A 1 -16.16 59.08 4.68
C MET A 1 -15.72 57.86 5.47
N LYS A 2 -15.32 56.79 4.76
CA LYS A 2 -15.12 55.43 5.27
C LYS A 2 -13.94 55.34 6.26
N GLY A 3 -14.14 54.63 7.36
CA GLY A 3 -13.06 54.14 8.22
C GLY A 3 -12.32 53.02 7.49
N HIS A 4 -11.00 53.14 7.41
CA HIS A 4 -10.12 52.08 6.95
C HIS A 4 -10.00 51.05 8.07
N ASN A 5 -10.56 49.86 7.84
CA ASN A 5 -10.33 48.69 8.68
C ASN A 5 -9.03 48.05 8.20
N GLU A 6 -7.95 48.26 8.93
CA GLU A 6 -6.69 47.54 8.76
C GLU A 6 -6.88 46.15 9.36
N GLU A 7 -7.13 45.16 8.50
CA GLU A 7 -7.17 43.77 8.94
C GLU A 7 -5.77 43.35 9.40
N PRO A 8 -5.60 42.78 10.61
CA PRO A 8 -4.32 42.23 11.00
C PRO A 8 -4.00 41.05 10.08
N SER A 9 -2.89 41.14 9.35
CA SER A 9 -2.28 40.06 8.57
C SER A 9 -2.16 38.83 9.47
N GLY A 10 -3.09 37.89 9.30
CA GLY A 10 -3.08 36.61 9.99
C GLY A 10 -1.75 35.93 9.71
N GLY A 11 -1.02 35.65 10.80
CA GLY A 11 0.27 34.99 10.76
C GLY A 11 0.24 33.76 9.87
N ASP A 12 1.35 33.56 9.17
CA ASP A 12 1.70 32.36 8.45
C ASP A 12 1.23 31.15 9.25
N ARG A 13 0.16 30.51 8.77
CA ARG A 13 -0.25 29.22 9.29
C ARG A 13 0.92 28.31 9.00
N ASP A 14 1.59 27.85 10.05
CA ASP A 14 2.46 26.68 10.02
C ASP A 14 1.77 25.62 9.17
N SER A 15 2.12 25.58 7.88
CA SER A 15 1.85 24.40 7.08
C SER A 15 2.67 23.33 7.76
N PRO A 16 2.10 22.19 8.17
CA PRO A 16 2.90 21.17 8.80
C PRO A 16 4.02 20.82 7.82
N SER A 17 5.25 21.19 8.18
CA SER A 17 6.44 20.77 7.45
C SER A 17 6.35 19.25 7.36
N THR A 18 6.46 18.71 6.14
CA THR A 18 6.58 17.26 5.96
C THR A 18 7.67 16.78 6.92
N PRO A 19 7.36 15.88 7.87
CA PRO A 19 8.37 15.42 8.79
C PRO A 19 9.49 14.74 8.00
N ASP A 20 10.73 15.05 8.36
CA ASP A 20 11.88 14.31 7.87
C ASP A 20 11.96 13.00 8.65
N PHE A 21 11.60 11.91 7.97
CA PHE A 21 11.54 10.59 8.57
C PHE A 21 12.87 9.82 8.45
N GLY A 22 13.88 10.36 7.77
CA GLY A 22 15.10 9.61 7.46
C GLY A 22 14.87 8.44 6.49
N ASP A 23 15.97 7.85 6.02
CA ASP A 23 15.93 6.86 4.92
C ASP A 23 15.30 5.52 5.35
N ASP A 24 15.47 5.09 6.60
CA ASP A 24 15.08 3.75 7.08
C ASP A 24 13.66 3.68 7.69
N PHE A 25 12.99 4.83 7.91
CA PHE A 25 11.74 4.84 8.66
C PHE A 25 10.63 4.02 8.01
N PHE A 26 10.51 4.09 6.68
CA PHE A 26 9.52 3.31 5.94
C PHE A 26 9.84 1.82 6.00
N GLU A 27 11.12 1.44 5.91
CA GLU A 27 11.51 0.03 6.02
C GLU A 27 11.18 -0.53 7.40
N GLN A 28 11.47 0.22 8.46
CA GLN A 28 11.19 -0.18 9.83
C GLN A 28 9.68 -0.25 10.10
N MET A 29 8.91 0.73 9.63
CA MET A 29 7.45 0.73 9.75
C MET A 29 6.83 -0.50 9.09
N VAL A 30 7.22 -0.81 7.85
CA VAL A 30 6.65 -1.95 7.12
C VAL A 30 7.12 -3.29 7.70
N ALA A 31 8.35 -3.35 8.21
CA ALA A 31 8.89 -4.54 8.85
C ALA A 31 8.20 -4.86 10.19
N GLU A 32 7.80 -3.85 10.96
CA GLU A 32 7.15 -4.00 12.28
C GLU A 32 5.62 -4.05 12.19
N ALA A 33 5.02 -3.81 11.02
CA ALA A 33 3.58 -3.87 10.84
C ALA A 33 3.04 -5.30 11.04
N ASP A 34 1.99 -5.43 11.87
CA ASP A 34 1.26 -6.69 12.09
C ASP A 34 0.48 -7.13 10.83
N ASP A 35 0.10 -6.18 9.98
CA ASP A 35 -0.57 -6.48 8.71
C ASP A 35 0.45 -6.98 7.68
N ALA A 36 0.07 -8.03 6.94
CA ALA A 36 0.87 -8.56 5.86
C ALA A 36 1.00 -7.52 4.73
N ILE A 37 2.24 -7.11 4.46
CA ILE A 37 2.58 -6.16 3.39
C ILE A 37 3.50 -6.87 2.41
N LEU A 38 3.09 -6.88 1.15
CA LEU A 38 3.90 -7.35 0.03
C LEU A 38 3.74 -6.41 -1.17
N THR A 39 4.73 -6.41 -2.05
CA THR A 39 4.63 -5.74 -3.34
C THR A 39 5.15 -6.66 -4.45
N ALA A 40 4.63 -6.45 -5.66
CA ALA A 40 4.99 -7.19 -6.85
C ALA A 40 5.45 -6.23 -7.97
N ASP A 41 6.26 -6.74 -8.89
CA ASP A 41 6.59 -6.02 -10.12
C ASP A 41 5.42 -6.04 -11.12
N ALA A 42 5.63 -5.42 -12.28
CA ALA A 42 4.61 -5.32 -13.33
C ALA A 42 4.16 -6.68 -13.89
N ASP A 43 4.98 -7.72 -13.75
CA ASP A 43 4.66 -9.08 -14.19
C ASP A 43 3.96 -9.90 -13.08
N GLY A 44 3.74 -9.30 -11.90
CA GLY A 44 3.08 -9.94 -10.76
C GLY A 44 4.04 -10.72 -9.85
N THR A 45 5.34 -10.64 -10.10
CA THR A 45 6.36 -11.32 -9.29
C THR A 45 6.57 -10.57 -7.98
N ILE A 46 6.44 -11.26 -6.85
CA ILE A 46 6.58 -10.64 -5.53
C ILE A 46 8.04 -10.23 -5.31
N VAL A 47 8.30 -8.94 -5.13
CA VAL A 47 9.66 -8.38 -4.92
C VAL A 47 9.95 -8.07 -3.46
N TYR A 48 8.91 -7.86 -2.64
CA TYR A 48 9.04 -7.60 -1.21
C TYR A 48 7.89 -8.25 -0.45
N ALA A 49 8.17 -8.72 0.77
CA ALA A 49 7.20 -9.21 1.71
C ALA A 49 7.75 -9.03 3.15
N ASN A 50 6.94 -8.48 4.07
CA ASN A 50 7.30 -8.32 5.48
C ASN A 50 7.13 -9.64 6.27
N ALA A 51 7.43 -9.68 7.56
CA ALA A 51 7.32 -10.91 8.34
C ALA A 51 5.87 -11.41 8.47
N ALA A 52 4.89 -10.50 8.52
CA ALA A 52 3.48 -10.83 8.71
C ALA A 52 2.84 -11.64 7.56
N VAL A 53 3.46 -11.72 6.37
CA VAL A 53 2.96 -12.64 5.32
C VAL A 53 3.05 -14.11 5.72
N GLU A 54 3.93 -14.49 6.64
CA GLU A 54 4.04 -15.88 7.09
C GLU A 54 2.78 -16.32 7.82
N GLU A 55 2.20 -15.45 8.64
CA GLU A 55 0.95 -15.73 9.34
C GLU A 55 -0.25 -15.76 8.38
N LEU A 56 -0.25 -14.88 7.36
CA LEU A 56 -1.35 -14.77 6.40
C LEU A 56 -1.34 -15.93 5.38
N LEU A 57 -0.18 -16.24 4.81
CA LEU A 57 -0.04 -17.17 3.67
C LEU A 57 0.49 -18.55 4.10
N GLY A 58 1.12 -18.67 5.27
CA GLY A 58 1.75 -19.90 5.74
C GLY A 58 3.12 -20.18 5.11
N TYR A 59 3.75 -19.20 4.48
CA TYR A 59 5.06 -19.30 3.83
C TYR A 59 5.98 -18.19 4.32
N ALA A 60 7.24 -18.51 4.60
CA ALA A 60 8.21 -17.51 5.02
C ALA A 60 8.42 -16.46 3.92
N PRO A 61 8.79 -15.20 4.26
CA PRO A 61 8.98 -14.15 3.26
C PRO A 61 10.03 -14.50 2.20
N SER A 62 11.05 -15.30 2.53
CA SER A 62 12.02 -15.82 1.55
C SER A 62 11.45 -16.84 0.58
N GLU A 63 10.38 -17.55 0.95
CA GLU A 63 9.72 -18.53 0.10
C GLU A 63 8.66 -17.90 -0.81
N VAL A 64 8.13 -16.74 -0.42
CA VAL A 64 7.13 -15.99 -1.19
C VAL A 64 7.78 -15.09 -2.24
N ARG A 65 8.90 -14.45 -1.89
CA ARG A 65 9.64 -13.58 -2.83
C ARG A 65 10.11 -14.33 -4.07
N GLY A 66 9.93 -13.74 -5.24
CA GLY A 66 10.25 -14.32 -6.55
C GLY A 66 9.17 -15.22 -7.14
N ARG A 67 8.04 -15.43 -6.44
CA ARG A 67 6.89 -16.18 -6.95
C ARG A 67 5.82 -15.26 -7.51
N GLN A 68 4.94 -15.82 -8.32
CA GLN A 68 3.79 -15.09 -8.87
C GLN A 68 2.71 -14.92 -7.80
N PHE A 69 2.23 -13.69 -7.59
CA PHE A 69 1.18 -13.44 -6.59
C PHE A 69 -0.09 -14.28 -6.85
N GLY A 70 -0.42 -14.52 -8.11
CA GLY A 70 -1.53 -15.38 -8.53
C GLY A 70 -1.47 -16.81 -8.00
N GLU A 71 -0.31 -17.32 -7.58
CA GLU A 71 -0.19 -18.65 -6.95
C GLU A 71 -0.89 -18.74 -5.58
N PHE A 72 -1.00 -17.61 -4.88
CA PHE A 72 -1.61 -17.52 -3.55
C PHE A 72 -3.10 -17.15 -3.61
N VAL A 73 -3.62 -16.87 -4.80
CA VAL A 73 -5.02 -16.54 -5.01
C VAL A 73 -5.84 -17.84 -4.98
N PRO A 74 -6.83 -17.97 -4.08
CA PRO A 74 -7.70 -19.14 -4.05
C PRO A 74 -8.43 -19.34 -5.38
N ASP A 75 -8.64 -20.59 -5.81
CA ASP A 75 -9.23 -20.90 -7.12
C ASP A 75 -10.57 -20.18 -7.38
N ARG A 76 -11.41 -20.05 -6.34
CA ARG A 76 -12.70 -19.34 -6.44
C ARG A 76 -12.57 -17.84 -6.79
N LEU A 77 -11.38 -17.27 -6.66
CA LEU A 77 -11.08 -15.86 -6.94
C LEU A 77 -10.17 -15.70 -8.17
N ARG A 78 -9.69 -16.77 -8.81
CA ARG A 78 -8.74 -16.69 -9.94
C ARG A 78 -9.28 -15.85 -11.09
N ASP A 79 -10.47 -16.16 -11.61
CA ASP A 79 -11.04 -15.41 -12.74
C ASP A 79 -11.17 -13.90 -12.45
N ARG A 80 -11.51 -13.56 -11.19
CA ARG A 80 -11.60 -12.16 -10.75
C ARG A 80 -10.23 -11.51 -10.65
N TYR A 81 -9.24 -12.24 -10.17
CA TYR A 81 -7.86 -11.77 -10.07
C TYR A 81 -7.26 -11.58 -11.45
N ASP A 82 -7.41 -12.53 -12.36
CA ASP A 82 -6.85 -12.47 -13.72
C ASP A 82 -7.40 -11.25 -14.47
N GLY A 83 -8.73 -11.06 -14.49
CA GLY A 83 -9.34 -9.88 -15.13
C GLY A 83 -9.06 -8.55 -14.42
N TRP A 84 -8.64 -8.58 -13.14
CA TRP A 84 -8.13 -7.39 -12.46
C TRP A 84 -6.68 -7.11 -12.86
N PHE A 85 -5.85 -8.15 -12.90
CA PHE A 85 -4.44 -8.05 -13.22
C PHE A 85 -4.22 -7.60 -14.67
N ASP A 86 -5.03 -8.09 -15.62
CA ASP A 86 -5.02 -7.63 -17.01
C ASP A 86 -5.25 -6.11 -17.10
N ARG A 87 -6.22 -5.59 -16.35
CA ARG A 87 -6.49 -4.13 -16.31
C ARG A 87 -5.37 -3.35 -15.62
N TYR A 88 -4.80 -3.91 -14.56
CA TYR A 88 -3.64 -3.32 -13.89
C TYR A 88 -2.45 -3.21 -14.85
N ALA A 89 -2.16 -4.27 -15.62
CA ALA A 89 -1.12 -4.30 -16.64
C ALA A 89 -1.37 -3.30 -17.79
N ASP A 90 -2.64 -3.06 -18.13
CA ASP A 90 -3.05 -2.03 -19.09
C ASP A 90 -3.01 -0.58 -18.52
N GLY A 91 -2.61 -0.40 -17.25
CA GLY A 91 -2.46 0.90 -16.61
C GLY A 91 -3.72 1.44 -15.91
N ASP A 92 -4.79 0.65 -15.82
CA ASP A 92 -6.00 0.96 -15.06
C ASP A 92 -5.80 0.55 -13.59
N ALA A 93 -5.10 1.41 -12.84
CA ALA A 93 -4.69 1.18 -11.46
C ALA A 93 -5.84 1.29 -10.44
N GLY A 94 -6.87 0.45 -10.57
CA GLY A 94 -7.84 0.24 -9.50
C GLY A 94 -7.30 -0.77 -8.49
N THR A 95 -7.24 -0.46 -7.20
CA THR A 95 -7.00 -1.48 -6.17
C THR A 95 -8.21 -2.43 -6.10
N PRO A 96 -8.00 -3.75 -6.03
CA PRO A 96 -9.10 -4.67 -5.78
C PRO A 96 -9.45 -4.54 -4.30
N SER A 97 -10.43 -3.68 -4.00
CA SER A 97 -10.95 -3.54 -2.65
C SER A 97 -11.72 -4.83 -2.31
N THR A 98 -11.03 -5.77 -1.67
CA THR A 98 -11.69 -6.83 -0.90
C THR A 98 -11.88 -6.28 0.50
N THR A 99 -12.93 -5.47 0.69
CA THR A 99 -13.47 -5.26 2.04
C THR A 99 -14.10 -6.59 2.44
N GLY A 100 -13.29 -7.45 3.07
CA GLY A 100 -13.78 -8.64 3.73
C GLY A 100 -14.72 -8.22 4.86
N ALA A 101 -15.98 -8.64 4.75
CA ALA A 101 -16.90 -8.60 5.86
C ALA A 101 -16.33 -9.50 6.98
N THR A 102 -15.74 -8.89 8.00
CA THR A 102 -15.49 -9.55 9.27
C THR A 102 -16.84 -9.95 9.85
N ARG A 103 -17.04 -11.24 10.05
CA ARG A 103 -18.16 -11.79 10.82
C ARG A 103 -17.62 -12.70 11.89
#